data_AF-A0A9P5ZGM5-F1
#
_entry.id   AF-A0A9P5ZGM5-F1
#
_cell.length_a   1.000
_cell.length_b   1.000
_cell.length_c   1.000
_cell.angle_alpha   90.00
_cell.angle_beta   90.00
_cell.angle_gamma   90.00
#
_symmetry.space_group_name_H-M   'P 1'
#
loop_
_entity.id
_entity.type
_entity.pdbx_description
1 polymer ?
#
loop_
_entity_poly.entity_id
_entity_poly.type
_entity_poly.pdbx_seq_one_letter_code
_entity_poly.pdbx_strand_id
1 'polypeptide(L)'
;MKAIQVSSFCHALTVHTLIYPFASVSISPHVDPKTLCPYCDTPLPSTPSPLLLKILAALKKKSQRDPRPSNPLGLRAPLATFIAACQRHRFESQILPEAERKGWPKAIEWNRVGARIMKMKGMLQALIEDPSDNTSGTESKGKDPDDWEVVYASNKAKRGGSQKRGKAGSIFWTEIMEEVRQKGLRAVSGVRGQFANFEKAQPGYYGEIGSVIIHQTLYNMFPLDEMDPAPILPLTANEFVQRVLVPEVALHLIMEDKKLSGDVGVKKALKILRDSSAYGVAMFPEDGGE
;
A
#
# COMPACT_ATOMS: atom_id res chain seq x y z
N MET A 1 9.54 -1.97 -31.92
CA MET A 1 10.19 -2.27 -30.64
C MET A 1 11.00 -1.05 -30.21
N LYS A 2 10.41 -0.18 -29.40
CA LYS A 2 11.11 0.93 -28.73
C LYS A 2 10.91 0.71 -27.24
N ALA A 3 12.03 0.55 -26.53
CA ALA A 3 12.05 0.50 -25.08
C ALA A 3 11.54 1.84 -24.54
N ILE A 4 10.39 1.81 -23.87
CA ILE A 4 9.93 2.94 -23.07
C ILE A 4 10.71 2.86 -21.77
N GLN A 5 11.64 3.79 -21.64
CA GLN A 5 12.50 3.98 -20.49
C GLN A 5 11.64 4.43 -19.31
N VAL A 6 11.21 3.48 -18.48
CA VAL A 6 10.63 3.76 -17.16
C VAL A 6 11.78 4.11 -16.23
N SER A 7 12.38 5.29 -16.39
CA SER A 7 13.40 5.77 -15.46
C SER A 7 12.83 6.83 -14.54
N SER A 8 13.07 6.60 -13.24
CA SER A 8 13.17 7.61 -12.18
C SER A 8 11.86 8.11 -11.59
N PHE A 9 11.27 7.30 -10.70
CA PHE A 9 10.58 7.83 -9.53
C PHE A 9 10.95 7.00 -8.29
N CYS A 10 11.17 7.70 -7.18
CA CYS A 10 11.46 7.21 -5.81
C CYS A 10 12.91 6.84 -5.45
N HIS A 11 13.77 7.87 -5.39
CA HIS A 11 14.65 8.05 -4.22
C HIS A 11 14.15 9.26 -3.42
N ALA A 12 13.40 9.02 -2.34
CA ALA A 12 13.22 9.94 -1.21
C ALA A 12 12.36 9.28 -0.12
N LEU A 13 12.92 8.31 0.60
CA LEU A 13 12.43 7.96 1.93
C LEU A 13 12.81 9.11 2.88
N THR A 14 11.94 10.11 3.02
CA THR A 14 12.06 11.10 4.10
C THR A 14 10.86 10.99 5.02
N VAL A 15 11.06 10.18 6.05
CA VAL A 15 10.89 10.54 7.46
C VAL A 15 9.87 11.66 7.69
N HIS A 16 8.64 11.34 8.08
CA HIS A 16 7.89 12.17 9.02
C HIS A 16 6.96 11.33 9.91
N THR A 17 7.29 11.37 11.20
CA THR A 17 6.39 11.30 12.37
C THR A 17 5.64 10.01 12.67
N LEU A 18 6.39 9.04 13.22
CA LEU A 18 6.02 8.45 14.50
C LEU A 18 7.00 8.98 15.56
N ILE A 19 6.82 10.24 15.98
CA ILE A 19 7.41 10.72 17.24
C ILE A 19 6.54 10.14 18.35
N TYR A 20 6.79 8.88 18.70
CA TYR A 20 6.45 8.39 20.03
C TYR A 20 7.46 9.00 21.01
N PRO A 21 7.03 9.38 22.23
CA PRO A 21 7.93 10.02 23.18
C PRO A 21 9.14 9.10 23.40
N PHE A 22 10.32 9.71 23.38
CA PHE A 22 11.55 9.08 23.83
C PHE A 22 11.36 8.81 25.33
N ALA A 23 10.70 7.70 25.66
CA ALA A 23 10.76 7.16 27.00
C ALA A 23 12.23 6.84 27.22
N SER A 24 12.87 7.57 28.13
CA SER A 24 14.17 7.19 28.68
C SER A 24 13.96 5.87 29.40
N VAL A 25 14.05 4.77 28.65
CA VAL A 25 14.00 3.43 29.21
C VAL A 25 15.37 3.18 29.80
N SER A 26 15.48 3.34 31.12
CA SER A 26 16.58 2.74 31.86
C SER A 26 16.38 1.22 31.77
N ILE A 27 17.10 0.57 30.85
CA ILE A 27 16.98 -0.88 30.58
C ILE A 27 17.67 -1.65 31.71
N SER A 28 16.98 -2.64 32.27
CA SER A 28 17.48 -3.52 33.33
C SER A 28 18.80 -4.22 32.94
N PRO A 29 19.71 -4.49 33.90
CA PRO A 29 21.09 -4.98 33.64
C PRO A 29 21.22 -6.42 33.08
N HIS A 30 20.17 -7.01 32.52
CA HIS A 30 20.11 -8.44 32.18
C HIS A 30 19.66 -8.78 30.74
N VAL A 31 19.61 -7.82 29.81
CA VAL A 31 19.28 -8.14 28.41
C VAL A 31 20.51 -8.73 27.71
N ASP A 32 20.39 -9.94 27.16
CA ASP A 32 21.47 -10.56 26.37
C ASP A 32 21.74 -9.71 25.11
N PRO A 33 22.94 -9.13 24.96
CA PRO A 33 23.30 -8.32 23.79
C PRO A 33 23.13 -9.06 22.45
N LYS A 34 23.17 -10.40 22.45
CA LYS A 34 22.94 -11.21 21.24
C LYS A 34 21.49 -11.17 20.75
N THR A 35 20.55 -10.79 21.60
CA THR A 35 19.13 -10.64 21.24
C THR A 35 18.80 -9.23 20.75
N LEU A 36 19.76 -8.31 20.74
CA LEU A 36 19.56 -6.92 20.31
C LEU A 36 20.04 -6.70 18.88
N CYS A 37 19.35 -5.81 18.17
CA CYS A 37 19.81 -5.31 16.89
C CYS A 37 21.12 -4.53 17.09
N PRO A 38 22.22 -4.87 16.38
CA PRO A 38 23.51 -4.20 16.57
C PRO A 38 23.51 -2.70 16.23
N TYR A 39 22.48 -2.18 15.56
CA TYR A 39 22.45 -0.80 15.06
C TYR A 39 21.48 0.12 15.80
N CYS A 40 20.32 -0.38 16.24
CA CYS A 40 19.30 0.43 16.92
C CYS A 40 18.96 -0.02 18.33
N ASP A 41 19.63 -1.06 18.85
CA ASP A 41 19.51 -1.58 20.22
C ASP A 41 18.12 -2.09 20.62
N THR A 42 17.20 -2.21 19.68
CA THR A 42 15.89 -2.84 19.93
C THR A 42 15.97 -4.36 19.75
N PRO A 43 15.12 -5.16 20.45
CA PRO A 43 15.14 -6.61 20.33
C PRO A 43 14.90 -7.11 18.90
N LEU A 44 15.72 -8.09 18.48
CA LEU A 44 15.52 -8.87 17.27
C LEU A 44 14.33 -9.83 17.44
N PRO A 45 13.70 -10.28 16.34
CA PRO A 45 12.68 -11.32 16.41
C PRO A 45 13.30 -12.61 17.01
N SER A 46 12.51 -13.34 17.79
CA SER A 46 12.94 -14.62 18.39
C SER A 46 13.33 -15.66 17.34
N THR A 47 12.70 -15.61 16.17
CA THR A 47 13.01 -16.44 15.00
C THR A 47 13.23 -15.56 13.77
N PRO A 48 14.45 -15.01 13.59
CA PRO A 48 14.78 -14.18 12.43
C PRO A 48 14.60 -14.92 11.11
N SER A 49 14.06 -14.23 10.10
CA SER A 49 13.93 -14.81 8.76
C SER A 49 15.31 -14.97 8.09
N PRO A 50 15.44 -15.90 7.13
CA PRO A 50 16.66 -16.04 6.34
C PRO A 50 17.10 -14.73 5.67
N LEU A 51 16.14 -13.89 5.23
CA LEU A 51 16.43 -12.59 4.63
C LEU A 51 17.07 -11.64 5.64
N LEU A 52 16.50 -11.52 6.84
CA LEU A 52 17.06 -10.66 7.88
C LEU A 52 18.48 -11.10 8.25
N LEU A 53 18.72 -12.41 8.38
CA LEU A 53 20.05 -12.95 8.63
C LEU A 53 21.03 -12.61 7.49
N LYS A 54 20.62 -12.76 6.21
CA LYS A 54 21.42 -12.37 5.04
C LYS A 54 21.79 -10.89 5.09
N ILE A 55 20.82 -10.01 5.33
CA ILE A 55 21.03 -8.55 5.40
C ILE A 55 21.98 -8.21 6.55
N LEU A 56 21.73 -8.71 7.76
CA LEU A 56 22.58 -8.44 8.92
C LEU A 56 24.03 -8.91 8.70
N ALA A 57 24.21 -10.10 8.11
CA ALA A 57 25.52 -10.63 7.78
C ALA A 57 26.25 -9.77 6.74
N ALA A 58 25.56 -9.29 5.70
CA ALA A 58 26.12 -8.39 4.70
C ALA A 58 26.52 -7.04 5.30
N LEU A 59 25.68 -6.47 6.16
CA LEU A 59 25.96 -5.20 6.84
C LEU A 59 27.13 -5.30 7.80
N LYS A 60 27.27 -6.42 8.52
CA LYS A 60 28.38 -6.62 9.47
C LYS A 60 29.75 -6.46 8.79
N LYS A 61 29.87 -6.85 7.51
CA LYS A 61 31.11 -6.68 6.71
C LYS A 61 31.46 -5.21 6.41
N LYS A 62 30.46 -4.32 6.42
CA LYS A 62 30.58 -2.89 6.10
C LYS A 62 30.56 -1.99 7.34
N SER A 63 30.54 -2.58 8.53
CA SER A 63 30.30 -1.88 9.80
C SER A 63 31.53 -1.87 10.70
N GLN A 64 31.61 -0.87 11.57
CA GLN A 64 32.65 -0.76 12.60
C GLN A 64 32.08 -1.13 13.97
N ARG A 65 32.93 -1.64 14.88
CA ARG A 65 32.51 -1.86 16.27
C ARG A 65 32.20 -0.53 16.94
N ASP A 66 31.10 -0.50 17.66
CA ASP A 66 30.61 0.65 18.42
C ASP A 66 29.89 0.14 19.68
N PRO A 67 30.62 -0.43 20.66
CA PRO A 67 30.02 -0.97 21.87
C PRO A 67 29.36 0.14 22.68
N ARG A 68 28.12 -0.08 23.10
CA ARG A 68 27.33 0.87 23.90
C ARG A 68 26.99 0.25 25.26
N PRO A 69 26.74 1.05 26.32
CA PRO A 69 26.35 0.51 27.62
C PRO A 69 25.12 -0.41 27.57
N SER A 70 24.15 -0.08 26.72
CA SER A 70 22.95 -0.88 26.44
C SER A 70 23.22 -2.10 25.54
N ASN A 71 24.27 -2.05 24.73
CA ASN A 71 24.60 -3.08 23.74
C ASN A 71 26.11 -3.17 23.51
N PRO A 72 26.83 -3.99 24.29
CA PRO A 72 28.27 -4.25 24.12
C PRO A 72 28.64 -4.85 22.75
N LEU A 73 27.67 -5.39 22.01
CA LEU A 73 27.83 -5.92 20.64
C LEU A 73 27.42 -4.91 19.56
N GLY A 74 27.22 -3.64 19.94
CA GLY A 74 26.86 -2.56 19.05
C GLY A 74 27.84 -2.38 17.87
N LEU A 75 27.26 -2.03 16.73
CA LEU A 75 27.93 -1.69 15.48
C LEU A 75 27.48 -0.31 15.02
N ARG A 76 28.31 0.32 14.19
CA ARG A 76 27.97 1.58 13.49
C ARG A 76 28.23 1.47 11.99
N ALA A 77 27.37 2.11 11.22
CA ALA A 77 27.47 2.33 9.78
C ALA A 77 26.64 3.59 9.43
N PRO A 78 26.81 4.20 8.25
CA PRO A 78 25.93 5.27 7.79
C PRO A 78 24.45 4.84 7.80
N LEU A 79 23.53 5.76 8.10
CA LEU A 79 22.09 5.45 8.21
C LEU A 79 21.55 4.72 6.97
N ALA A 80 21.88 5.24 5.77
CA ALA A 80 21.48 4.64 4.50
C ALA A 80 21.99 3.20 4.33
N THR A 81 23.05 2.81 5.04
CA THR A 81 23.59 1.45 5.00
C THR A 81 22.76 0.49 5.85
N PHE A 82 22.36 0.85 7.07
CA PHE A 82 21.71 -0.10 7.98
C PHE A 82 20.18 0.03 8.09
N ILE A 83 19.59 1.12 7.60
CA ILE A 83 18.16 1.41 7.79
C ILE A 83 17.24 0.29 7.30
N ALA A 84 17.57 -0.35 6.18
CA ALA A 84 16.79 -1.47 5.63
C ALA A 84 16.77 -2.69 6.57
N ALA A 85 17.89 -2.99 7.25
CA ALA A 85 17.91 -4.05 8.26
C ALA A 85 17.06 -3.70 9.47
N CYS A 86 17.13 -2.43 9.91
CA CYS A 86 16.30 -1.93 10.99
C CYS A 86 14.80 -2.01 10.67
N GLN A 87 14.42 -1.61 9.45
CA GLN A 87 13.05 -1.76 8.97
C GLN A 87 12.63 -3.24 8.92
N ARG A 88 13.50 -4.12 8.39
CA ARG A 88 13.19 -5.54 8.27
C ARG A 88 13.00 -6.24 9.61
N HIS A 89 13.90 -6.04 10.59
CA HIS A 89 13.70 -6.71 11.88
C HIS A 89 12.52 -6.14 12.65
N ARG A 90 12.21 -4.84 12.53
CA ARG A 90 11.00 -4.26 13.14
C ARG A 90 9.75 -4.86 12.53
N PHE A 91 9.72 -5.02 11.20
CA PHE A 91 8.64 -5.74 10.52
C PHE A 91 8.47 -7.16 11.09
N GLU A 92 9.55 -7.94 11.20
CA GLU A 92 9.50 -9.31 11.72
C GLU A 92 9.10 -9.39 13.20
N SER A 93 9.51 -8.42 14.03
CA SER A 93 9.18 -8.40 15.45
C SER A 93 7.76 -7.90 15.75
N GLN A 94 7.23 -6.97 14.95
CA GLN A 94 6.01 -6.23 15.29
C GLN A 94 4.84 -6.49 14.33
N ILE A 95 5.10 -6.47 13.02
CA ILE A 95 4.06 -6.49 11.99
C ILE A 95 3.75 -7.92 11.56
N LEU A 96 4.78 -8.74 11.35
CA LEU A 96 4.64 -10.11 10.87
C LEU A 96 3.77 -10.98 11.81
N PRO A 97 3.94 -10.96 13.15
CA PRO A 97 3.09 -11.76 14.04
C PRO A 97 1.61 -11.36 13.97
N GLU A 98 1.32 -10.07 13.83
CA GLU A 98 -0.04 -9.57 13.66
C GLU A 98 -0.65 -9.99 12.31
N ALA A 99 0.14 -9.93 11.24
CA ALA A 99 -0.26 -10.39 9.92
C ALA A 99 -0.57 -11.90 9.91
N GLU A 100 0.21 -12.70 10.62
CA GLU A 100 -0.02 -14.14 10.79
C GLU A 100 -1.33 -14.43 11.53
N ARG A 101 -1.60 -13.70 12.63
CA ARG A 101 -2.90 -13.79 13.33
C ARG A 101 -4.09 -13.43 12.43
N LYS A 102 -3.91 -12.46 11.53
CA LYS A 102 -4.90 -12.06 10.52
C LYS A 102 -4.95 -13.00 9.30
N GLY A 103 -4.04 -13.96 9.22
CA GLY A 103 -3.93 -14.91 8.12
C GLY A 103 -3.63 -14.23 6.78
N TRP A 104 -2.80 -13.18 6.76
CA TRP A 104 -2.31 -12.59 5.51
C TRP A 104 -1.24 -13.51 4.87
N PRO A 105 -1.17 -13.56 3.52
CA PRO A 105 -0.33 -14.53 2.83
C PRO A 105 1.15 -14.19 3.00
N LYS A 106 1.97 -15.20 3.34
CA LYS A 106 3.44 -15.10 3.33
C LYS A 106 4.05 -15.49 1.98
N ALA A 107 3.25 -16.05 1.09
CA ALA A 107 3.61 -16.39 -0.27
C ALA A 107 2.38 -16.20 -1.17
N ILE A 108 2.61 -15.68 -2.37
CA ILE A 108 1.58 -15.46 -3.39
C ILE A 108 2.04 -16.17 -4.67
N GLU A 109 1.11 -16.87 -5.34
CA GLU A 109 1.36 -17.48 -6.65
C GLU A 109 1.37 -16.41 -7.75
N TRP A 110 2.44 -15.62 -7.84
CA TRP A 110 2.55 -14.44 -8.69
C TRP A 110 2.23 -14.70 -10.17
N ASN A 111 2.60 -15.86 -10.68
CA ASN A 111 2.33 -16.30 -12.06
C ASN A 111 0.83 -16.40 -12.39
N ARG A 112 -0.04 -16.54 -11.39
CA ARG A 112 -1.50 -16.61 -11.58
C ARG A 112 -2.20 -15.27 -11.42
N VAL A 113 -1.54 -14.27 -10.81
CA VAL A 113 -2.16 -12.98 -10.51
C VAL A 113 -2.63 -12.28 -11.79
N GLY A 114 -1.79 -12.20 -12.83
CA GLY A 114 -2.18 -11.60 -14.11
C GLY A 114 -3.44 -12.24 -14.73
N ALA A 115 -3.55 -13.57 -14.70
CA ALA A 115 -4.73 -14.28 -15.20
C ALA A 115 -6.01 -13.98 -14.41
N ARG A 116 -5.89 -13.77 -13.09
CA ARG A 116 -7.02 -13.37 -12.23
C ARG A 116 -7.47 -11.94 -12.56
N ILE A 117 -6.53 -11.03 -12.76
CA ILE A 117 -6.81 -9.63 -13.15
C ILE A 117 -7.50 -9.57 -14.51
N MET A 118 -7.04 -10.36 -15.50
CA MET A 118 -7.67 -10.39 -16.83
C MET A 118 -9.14 -10.81 -16.80
N LYS A 119 -9.55 -11.67 -15.86
CA LYS A 119 -10.98 -12.02 -15.67
C LYS A 119 -11.83 -10.85 -15.22
N MET A 120 -11.22 -9.79 -14.67
CA MET A 120 -11.88 -8.57 -14.24
C MET A 120 -12.06 -7.56 -15.39
N LYS A 121 -11.58 -7.85 -16.62
CA LYS A 121 -11.61 -6.89 -17.75
C LYS A 121 -12.98 -6.22 -17.95
N GLY A 122 -14.06 -7.00 -17.96
CA GLY A 122 -15.40 -6.46 -18.20
C GLY A 122 -15.87 -5.46 -17.14
N MET A 123 -15.54 -5.68 -15.86
CA MET A 123 -15.93 -4.75 -14.80
C MET A 123 -15.08 -3.48 -14.79
N LEU A 124 -13.79 -3.61 -15.09
CA LEU A 124 -12.86 -2.48 -15.19
C LEU A 124 -13.18 -1.62 -16.40
N GLN A 125 -13.53 -2.23 -17.53
CA GLN A 125 -13.97 -1.52 -18.73
C GLN A 125 -15.27 -0.76 -18.46
N ALA A 126 -16.25 -1.37 -17.79
CA ALA A 126 -17.46 -0.67 -17.37
C ALA A 126 -17.17 0.53 -16.45
N LEU A 127 -16.11 0.47 -15.64
CA LEU A 127 -15.70 1.58 -14.78
C LEU A 127 -15.02 2.72 -15.57
N ILE A 128 -14.23 2.37 -16.59
CA ILE A 128 -13.60 3.34 -17.50
C ILE A 128 -14.67 4.08 -18.31
N GLU A 129 -15.57 3.34 -18.96
CA GLU A 129 -16.54 3.84 -19.93
C GLU A 129 -17.77 4.51 -19.30
N ASP A 130 -18.05 4.29 -18.01
CA ASP A 130 -19.19 4.90 -17.33
C ASP A 130 -19.09 6.44 -17.40
N PRO A 131 -19.94 7.13 -18.18
CA PRO A 131 -19.90 8.58 -18.26
C PRO A 131 -20.33 9.08 -16.90
N SER A 132 -19.39 9.62 -16.11
CA SER A 132 -19.70 10.07 -14.76
C SER A 132 -20.83 11.09 -14.86
N ASP A 133 -22.00 10.74 -14.32
CA ASP A 133 -23.08 11.69 -14.23
C ASP A 133 -22.56 12.80 -13.29
N ASN A 134 -22.41 14.02 -13.80
CA ASN A 134 -22.02 15.20 -13.03
C ASN A 134 -23.15 15.58 -12.05
N THR A 135 -23.67 14.63 -11.27
CA THR A 135 -24.76 14.86 -10.33
C THR A 135 -24.20 15.53 -9.08
N SER A 136 -24.16 16.86 -9.17
CA SER A 136 -24.56 17.80 -8.11
C SER A 136 -24.44 17.25 -6.69
N GLY A 137 -23.30 17.54 -6.05
CA GLY A 137 -23.10 17.30 -4.64
C GLY A 137 -24.16 18.03 -3.81
N THR A 138 -24.95 17.26 -3.06
CA THR A 138 -25.59 17.79 -1.86
C THR A 138 -24.51 18.05 -0.82
N GLU A 139 -24.37 19.30 -0.41
CA GLU A 139 -23.43 19.78 0.61
C GLU A 139 -23.43 18.86 1.84
N SER A 140 -22.37 18.07 2.01
CA SER A 140 -22.08 17.41 3.28
C SER A 140 -21.15 18.33 4.07
N LYS A 141 -21.73 19.36 4.70
CA LYS A 141 -21.00 20.16 5.69
C LYS A 141 -20.71 19.30 6.93
N GLY A 142 -19.43 19.14 7.26
CA GLY A 142 -18.99 18.81 8.63
C GLY A 142 -18.85 17.33 9.00
N LYS A 143 -18.47 16.43 8.08
CA LYS A 143 -18.09 15.05 8.43
C LYS A 143 -16.61 14.81 8.15
N ASP A 144 -15.94 14.18 9.11
CA ASP A 144 -14.53 13.84 9.06
C ASP A 144 -14.22 13.00 7.80
N PRO A 145 -13.36 13.47 6.88
CA PRO A 145 -13.08 12.81 5.61
C PRO A 145 -12.31 11.47 5.73
N ASP A 146 -11.87 11.07 6.93
CA ASP A 146 -11.20 9.77 7.14
C ASP A 146 -12.15 8.63 7.55
N ASP A 147 -13.43 8.92 7.80
CA ASP A 147 -14.46 7.90 8.07
C ASP A 147 -15.11 7.37 6.77
N TRP A 148 -14.42 6.43 6.13
CA TRP A 148 -14.87 5.78 4.90
C TRP A 148 -16.19 4.99 5.04
N GLU A 149 -16.59 4.60 6.27
CA GLU A 149 -17.85 3.88 6.47
C GLU A 149 -19.06 4.78 6.22
N VAL A 150 -18.92 6.07 6.56
CA VAL A 150 -19.94 7.10 6.35
C VAL A 150 -20.09 7.47 4.88
N VAL A 151 -18.98 7.54 4.14
CA VAL A 151 -18.98 7.77 2.68
C VAL A 151 -19.68 6.61 1.96
N TYR A 152 -19.33 5.36 2.33
CA TYR A 152 -19.93 4.17 1.73
C TYR A 152 -21.44 4.07 2.01
N ALA A 153 -21.88 4.34 3.24
CA ALA A 153 -23.30 4.27 3.62
C ALA A 153 -24.16 5.33 2.92
N SER A 154 -23.63 6.55 2.77
CA SER A 154 -24.34 7.67 2.11
C SER A 154 -24.58 7.41 0.62
N ASN A 155 -23.62 6.76 -0.05
CA ASN A 155 -23.78 6.34 -1.44
C ASN A 155 -24.74 5.15 -1.61
N LYS A 156 -24.87 4.28 -0.60
CA LYS A 156 -25.81 3.15 -0.66
C LYS A 156 -27.27 3.60 -0.70
N ALA A 157 -27.64 4.63 0.06
CA ALA A 157 -29.02 5.13 0.12
C ALA A 157 -29.54 5.65 -1.23
N LYS A 158 -28.64 6.04 -2.15
CA LYS A 158 -28.98 6.50 -3.50
C LYS A 158 -29.11 5.36 -4.53
N ARG A 159 -28.83 4.11 -4.15
CA ARG A 159 -28.78 2.94 -5.05
C ARG A 159 -30.10 2.19 -5.03
N GLY A 160 -31.07 2.66 -5.81
CA GLY A 160 -32.17 1.81 -6.25
C GLY A 160 -31.64 0.69 -7.14
N GLY A 161 -32.03 -0.55 -6.82
CA GLY A 161 -31.97 -1.80 -7.60
C GLY A 161 -31.03 -1.97 -8.82
N SER A 162 -30.27 -3.06 -8.79
CA SER A 162 -29.81 -3.85 -9.95
C SER A 162 -28.71 -3.26 -10.86
N GLN A 163 -27.48 -3.71 -10.59
CA GLN A 163 -26.58 -4.28 -11.61
C GLN A 163 -26.14 -3.38 -12.79
N LYS A 164 -25.29 -2.40 -12.48
CA LYS A 164 -24.10 -2.02 -13.24
C LYS A 164 -23.23 -1.13 -12.34
N ARG A 165 -22.21 -1.71 -11.71
CA ARG A 165 -21.32 -0.94 -10.82
C ARG A 165 -20.25 -0.28 -11.68
N GLY A 166 -20.63 0.80 -12.37
CA GLY A 166 -19.67 1.75 -12.92
C GLY A 166 -19.04 2.59 -11.79
N LYS A 167 -18.75 3.86 -12.06
CA LYS A 167 -18.08 4.79 -11.14
C LYS A 167 -18.79 4.98 -9.81
N ALA A 168 -20.13 5.00 -9.80
CA ALA A 168 -20.92 5.05 -8.56
C ALA A 168 -20.75 3.80 -7.65
N GLY A 169 -20.25 2.69 -8.22
CA GLY A 169 -19.91 1.47 -7.49
C GLY A 169 -18.51 1.42 -6.93
N SER A 170 -17.61 2.26 -7.43
CA SER A 170 -16.22 2.32 -6.98
C SER A 170 -16.09 3.23 -5.77
N ILE A 171 -15.53 2.68 -4.70
CA ILE A 171 -15.23 3.44 -3.48
C ILE A 171 -14.09 4.41 -3.77
N PHE A 172 -13.08 3.96 -4.52
CA PHE A 172 -11.91 4.76 -4.84
C PHE A 172 -12.24 5.94 -5.75
N TRP A 173 -13.09 5.76 -6.77
CA TRP A 173 -13.61 6.88 -7.58
C TRP A 173 -14.40 7.88 -6.72
N THR A 174 -15.26 7.38 -5.83
CA THR A 174 -16.04 8.26 -4.95
C THR A 174 -15.12 9.10 -4.05
N GLU A 175 -14.16 8.45 -3.39
CA GLU A 175 -13.26 9.10 -2.44
C GLU A 175 -12.44 10.18 -3.12
N ILE A 176 -11.88 9.91 -4.32
CA ILE A 176 -11.09 10.91 -5.03
C ILE A 176 -11.95 12.06 -5.57
N MET A 177 -13.15 11.79 -6.08
CA MET A 177 -14.05 12.86 -6.54
C MET A 177 -14.50 13.76 -5.39
N GLU A 178 -14.76 13.18 -4.21
CA GLU A 178 -15.07 13.95 -3.01
C GLU A 178 -13.87 14.78 -2.55
N GLU A 179 -12.65 14.25 -2.66
CA GLU A 179 -11.45 15.02 -2.37
C GLU A 179 -11.24 16.18 -3.35
N VAL A 180 -11.46 15.96 -4.65
CA VAL A 180 -11.39 17.01 -5.68
C VAL A 180 -12.45 18.08 -5.41
N ARG A 181 -13.65 17.69 -4.97
CA ARG A 181 -14.72 18.63 -4.60
C ARG A 181 -14.33 19.48 -3.38
N GLN A 182 -13.70 18.88 -2.36
CA GLN A 182 -13.36 19.57 -1.12
C GLN A 182 -12.10 20.45 -1.24
N LYS A 183 -11.05 19.95 -1.90
CA LYS A 183 -9.72 20.57 -1.92
C LYS A 183 -9.37 21.22 -3.26
N GLY A 184 -10.13 20.91 -4.31
CA GLY A 184 -9.85 21.33 -5.68
C GLY A 184 -8.83 20.43 -6.39
N LEU A 185 -8.96 20.31 -7.71
CA LEU A 185 -8.13 19.43 -8.54
C LEU A 185 -6.63 19.70 -8.41
N ARG A 186 -6.22 20.97 -8.32
CA ARG A 186 -4.80 21.36 -8.20
C ARG A 186 -4.16 20.83 -6.92
N ALA A 187 -4.90 20.85 -5.80
CA ALA A 187 -4.38 20.34 -4.53
C ALA A 187 -4.26 18.81 -4.55
N VAL A 188 -5.25 18.13 -5.14
CA VAL A 188 -5.29 16.65 -5.26
C VAL A 188 -4.23 16.12 -6.22
N SER A 189 -3.97 16.86 -7.31
CA SER A 189 -3.01 16.47 -8.35
C SER A 189 -1.59 16.95 -8.04
N GLY A 190 -1.39 17.86 -7.08
CA GLY A 190 -0.07 18.32 -6.67
C GLY A 190 0.72 17.25 -5.91
N VAL A 191 2.04 17.44 -5.79
CA VAL A 191 2.98 16.49 -5.16
C VAL A 191 2.50 16.00 -3.79
N ARG A 192 2.01 16.91 -2.94
CA ARG A 192 1.49 16.57 -1.61
C ARG A 192 0.22 15.72 -1.67
N GLY A 193 -0.68 16.00 -2.62
CA GLY A 193 -1.90 15.21 -2.84
C GLY A 193 -1.59 13.83 -3.41
N GLN A 194 -0.65 13.75 -4.35
CA GLN A 194 -0.13 12.48 -4.87
C GLN A 194 0.46 11.61 -3.75
N PHE A 195 1.23 12.22 -2.85
CA PHE A 195 1.81 11.51 -1.70
C PHE A 195 0.75 11.00 -0.72
N ALA A 196 -0.23 11.83 -0.37
CA ALA A 196 -1.33 11.42 0.51
C ALA A 196 -2.17 10.27 -0.08
N ASN A 197 -2.36 10.27 -1.39
CA ASN A 197 -3.08 9.21 -2.08
C ASN A 197 -2.26 7.92 -2.23
N PHE A 198 -0.93 8.03 -2.31
CA PHE A 198 -0.05 6.87 -2.49
C PHE A 198 -0.29 5.78 -1.44
N GLU A 199 -0.48 6.16 -0.17
CA GLU A 199 -0.79 5.22 0.92
C GLU A 199 -2.17 4.58 0.75
N LYS A 200 -3.17 5.35 0.31
CA LYS A 200 -4.56 4.89 0.13
C LYS A 200 -4.74 3.98 -1.08
N ALA A 201 -3.89 4.12 -2.10
CA ALA A 201 -3.92 3.35 -3.34
C ALA A 201 -3.00 2.11 -3.32
N GLN A 202 -2.32 1.84 -2.20
CA GLN A 202 -1.50 0.63 -2.07
C GLN A 202 -2.34 -0.65 -2.24
N PRO A 203 -1.80 -1.71 -2.87
CA PRO A 203 -2.54 -2.94 -3.12
C PRO A 203 -2.66 -3.86 -1.88
N GLY A 204 -2.53 -3.31 -0.67
CA GLY A 204 -2.58 -4.07 0.58
C GLY A 204 -1.47 -5.11 0.69
N TYR A 205 -1.80 -6.32 1.15
CA TYR A 205 -0.82 -7.41 1.34
C TYR A 205 -0.17 -7.91 0.04
N TYR A 206 -0.62 -7.44 -1.14
CA TYR A 206 0.04 -7.74 -2.40
C TYR A 206 1.37 -6.99 -2.59
N GLY A 207 1.60 -5.92 -1.82
CA GLY A 207 2.87 -5.21 -1.81
C GLY A 207 3.30 -4.62 -3.16
N GLU A 208 4.58 -4.32 -3.28
CA GLU A 208 5.15 -3.66 -4.46
C GLU A 208 5.17 -4.59 -5.67
N ILE A 209 5.55 -5.87 -5.49
CA ILE A 209 5.51 -6.89 -6.56
C ILE A 209 4.08 -7.00 -7.14
N GLY A 210 3.07 -7.02 -6.27
CA GLY A 210 1.68 -7.04 -6.72
C GLY A 210 1.28 -5.77 -7.45
N SER A 211 1.73 -4.59 -6.98
CA SER A 211 1.52 -3.32 -7.67
C SER A 211 2.06 -3.35 -9.10
N VAL A 212 3.30 -3.82 -9.29
CA VAL A 212 3.95 -3.95 -10.60
C VAL A 212 3.13 -4.85 -11.53
N ILE A 213 2.72 -6.03 -11.06
CA ILE A 213 1.92 -6.97 -11.86
C ILE A 213 0.56 -6.37 -12.22
N ILE A 214 -0.10 -5.70 -11.27
CA ILE A 214 -1.39 -5.04 -11.51
C ILE A 214 -1.24 -3.94 -12.56
N HIS A 215 -0.26 -3.05 -12.40
CA HIS A 215 0.03 -1.98 -13.36
C HIS A 215 0.30 -2.51 -14.76
N GLN A 216 1.22 -3.46 -14.89
CA GLN A 216 1.57 -4.04 -16.18
C GLN A 216 0.36 -4.70 -16.85
N THR A 217 -0.44 -5.45 -16.09
CA THR A 217 -1.62 -6.12 -16.62
C THR A 217 -2.68 -5.10 -17.06
N LEU A 218 -2.88 -4.03 -16.28
CA LEU A 218 -3.81 -2.96 -16.64
C LEU A 218 -3.37 -2.22 -17.91
N TYR A 219 -2.10 -1.84 -18.05
CA TYR A 219 -1.60 -1.17 -19.25
C TYR A 219 -1.67 -2.06 -20.50
N ASN A 220 -1.51 -3.37 -20.34
CA ASN A 220 -1.70 -4.31 -21.46
C ASN A 220 -3.17 -4.43 -21.88
N MET A 221 -4.12 -4.30 -20.94
CA MET A 221 -5.55 -4.41 -21.24
C MET A 221 -6.16 -3.10 -21.71
N PHE A 222 -5.68 -1.98 -21.18
CA PHE A 222 -6.18 -0.63 -21.37
C PHE A 222 -5.00 0.35 -21.55
N PRO A 223 -4.40 0.41 -22.76
CA PRO A 223 -3.32 1.34 -23.06
C PRO A 223 -3.75 2.79 -22.78
N LEU A 224 -2.85 3.58 -22.18
CA LEU A 224 -3.17 4.94 -21.71
C LEU A 224 -3.51 5.91 -22.86
N ASP A 225 -2.89 5.71 -24.03
CA ASP A 225 -3.07 6.50 -25.24
C ASP A 225 -4.37 6.18 -25.99
N GLU A 226 -4.91 4.99 -25.77
CA GLU A 226 -6.18 4.54 -26.36
C GLU A 226 -7.39 4.86 -25.46
N MET A 227 -7.16 5.32 -24.23
CA MET A 227 -8.21 5.60 -23.25
C MET A 227 -8.89 6.95 -23.53
N ASP A 228 -10.20 6.94 -23.79
CA ASP A 228 -10.98 8.16 -23.95
C ASP A 228 -10.92 8.99 -22.65
N PRO A 229 -10.43 10.25 -22.69
CA PRO A 229 -10.37 11.09 -21.51
C PRO A 229 -11.75 11.54 -21.02
N ALA A 230 -12.75 11.64 -21.90
CA ALA A 230 -14.02 12.29 -21.55
C ALA A 230 -14.74 11.65 -20.34
N PRO A 231 -14.84 10.32 -20.21
CA PRO A 231 -15.49 9.69 -19.07
C PRO A 231 -14.69 9.79 -17.76
N ILE A 232 -13.36 9.91 -17.82
CA ILE A 232 -12.48 9.81 -16.65
C ILE A 232 -12.07 11.19 -16.07
N LEU A 233 -12.47 12.27 -16.73
CA LEU A 233 -12.31 13.62 -16.21
C LEU A 233 -12.91 13.74 -14.80
N PRO A 234 -12.30 14.55 -13.91
CA PRO A 234 -11.17 15.46 -14.15
C PRO A 234 -9.78 14.80 -14.05
N LEU A 235 -9.70 13.47 -13.89
CA LEU A 235 -8.42 12.78 -13.76
C LEU A 235 -7.78 12.54 -15.13
N THR A 236 -6.45 12.50 -15.16
CA THR A 236 -5.71 11.93 -16.29
C THR A 236 -5.86 10.40 -16.32
N ALA A 237 -5.61 9.78 -17.47
CA ALA A 237 -5.62 8.31 -17.60
C ALA A 237 -4.67 7.63 -16.61
N ASN A 238 -3.49 8.22 -16.39
CA ASN A 238 -2.53 7.69 -15.42
C ASN A 238 -3.04 7.79 -13.97
N GLU A 239 -3.64 8.93 -13.59
CA GLU A 239 -4.25 9.08 -12.26
C GLU A 239 -5.44 8.14 -12.07
N PHE A 240 -6.26 7.95 -13.09
CA PHE A 240 -7.37 7.02 -13.03
C PHE A 240 -6.88 5.58 -12.80
N VAL A 241 -5.85 5.14 -13.54
CA VAL A 241 -5.24 3.81 -13.33
C VAL A 241 -4.68 3.70 -11.92
N GLN A 242 -3.80 4.62 -11.51
CA GLN A 242 -3.09 4.56 -10.22
C GLN A 242 -4.02 4.67 -9.02
N ARG A 243 -5.04 5.53 -9.09
CA ARG A 243 -5.85 5.90 -7.92
C ARG A 243 -7.19 5.19 -7.86
N VAL A 244 -7.63 4.57 -8.97
CA VAL A 244 -8.92 3.88 -9.05
C VAL A 244 -8.72 2.42 -9.46
N LEU A 245 -8.15 2.14 -10.64
CA LEU A 245 -8.12 0.77 -11.15
C LEU A 245 -7.18 -0.15 -10.35
N VAL A 246 -6.01 0.33 -9.95
CA VAL A 246 -5.07 -0.46 -9.14
C VAL A 246 -5.69 -0.89 -7.81
N PRO A 247 -6.22 0.02 -6.97
CA PRO A 247 -6.84 -0.38 -5.71
C PRO A 247 -8.16 -1.15 -5.89
N GLU A 248 -8.94 -0.93 -6.97
CA GLU A 248 -10.09 -1.79 -7.32
C GLU A 248 -9.64 -3.24 -7.60
N VAL A 249 -8.62 -3.42 -8.42
CA VAL A 249 -8.08 -4.75 -8.71
C VAL A 249 -7.59 -5.43 -7.43
N ALA A 250 -6.81 -4.72 -6.62
CA ALA A 250 -6.30 -5.25 -5.36
C ALA A 250 -7.44 -5.64 -4.40
N LEU A 251 -8.48 -4.81 -4.29
CA LEU A 251 -9.69 -5.12 -3.54
C LEU A 251 -10.34 -6.44 -4.00
N HIS A 252 -10.50 -6.62 -5.32
CA HIS A 252 -11.11 -7.81 -5.89
C HIS A 252 -10.25 -9.07 -5.75
N LEU A 253 -8.93 -8.94 -5.88
CA LEU A 253 -8.00 -10.03 -5.58
C LEU A 253 -8.12 -10.47 -4.10
N ILE A 254 -8.22 -9.51 -3.17
CA ILE A 254 -8.43 -9.80 -1.75
C ILE A 254 -9.78 -10.49 -1.49
N MET A 255 -10.84 -10.05 -2.18
CA MET A 255 -12.15 -10.69 -2.09
C MET A 255 -12.08 -12.16 -2.54
N GLU A 256 -11.40 -12.45 -3.65
CA GLU A 256 -11.21 -13.81 -4.14
C GLU A 256 -10.43 -14.67 -3.13
N ASP A 257 -9.29 -14.17 -2.63
CA ASP A 257 -8.44 -14.89 -1.68
C ASP A 257 -9.16 -15.22 -0.36
N LYS A 258 -10.00 -14.29 0.10
CA LYS A 258 -10.76 -14.42 1.35
C LYS A 258 -12.16 -15.01 1.13
N LYS A 259 -12.51 -15.41 -0.09
CA LYS A 259 -13.82 -15.95 -0.48
C LYS A 259 -14.98 -15.06 -0.04
N LEU A 260 -14.82 -13.74 -0.22
CA LEU A 260 -15.76 -12.72 0.18
C LEU A 260 -16.71 -12.37 -0.97
N SER A 261 -17.98 -12.12 -0.65
CA SER A 261 -18.99 -11.76 -1.63
C SER A 261 -19.97 -10.71 -1.07
N GLY A 262 -20.65 -10.02 -1.99
CA GLY A 262 -21.60 -8.96 -1.66
C GLY A 262 -20.97 -7.74 -0.97
N ASP A 263 -21.82 -6.81 -0.55
CA ASP A 263 -21.39 -5.54 0.05
C ASP A 263 -20.63 -5.71 1.37
N VAL A 264 -21.01 -6.71 2.18
CA VAL A 264 -20.30 -7.03 3.42
C VAL A 264 -18.89 -7.53 3.11
N GLY A 265 -18.76 -8.35 2.07
CA GLY A 265 -17.47 -8.82 1.56
C GLY A 265 -16.59 -7.66 1.08
N VAL A 266 -17.15 -6.72 0.31
CA VAL A 266 -16.44 -5.52 -0.16
C VAL A 266 -15.89 -4.70 1.01
N LYS A 267 -16.71 -4.41 2.03
CA LYS A 267 -16.26 -3.67 3.21
C LYS A 267 -15.12 -4.37 3.95
N LYS A 268 -15.25 -5.69 4.14
CA LYS A 268 -14.21 -6.48 4.81
C LYS A 268 -12.92 -6.53 3.99
N ALA A 269 -13.02 -6.68 2.67
CA ALA A 269 -11.87 -6.67 1.77
C ALA A 269 -11.18 -5.29 1.76
N LEU A 270 -11.93 -4.19 1.76
CA LEU A 270 -11.36 -2.84 1.83
C LEU A 270 -10.62 -2.60 3.15
N LYS A 271 -11.19 -3.06 4.27
CA LYS A 271 -10.49 -3.01 5.57
C LYS A 271 -9.19 -3.80 5.51
N ILE A 272 -9.20 -5.00 4.94
CA ILE A 272 -7.99 -5.81 4.78
C ILE A 272 -6.98 -5.09 3.88
N LEU A 273 -7.41 -4.54 2.74
CA LEU A 273 -6.56 -3.79 1.80
C LEU A 273 -5.78 -2.71 2.54
N ARG A 274 -6.49 -1.83 3.28
CA ARG A 274 -5.88 -0.71 4.01
C ARG A 274 -5.02 -1.15 5.19
N ASP A 275 -5.52 -2.07 6.00
CA ASP A 275 -4.79 -2.56 7.18
C ASP A 275 -3.48 -3.27 6.79
N SER A 276 -3.42 -3.85 5.59
CA SER A 276 -2.32 -4.72 5.16
C SER A 276 -1.29 -4.05 4.26
N SER A 277 -1.41 -2.77 3.93
CA SER A 277 -0.47 -2.08 3.03
C SER A 277 0.97 -2.08 3.57
N ALA A 278 1.18 -1.71 4.83
CA ALA A 278 2.51 -1.72 5.44
C ALA A 278 3.12 -3.14 5.51
N TYR A 279 2.27 -4.15 5.68
CA TYR A 279 2.70 -5.55 5.61
C TYR A 279 3.13 -5.92 4.20
N GLY A 280 2.33 -5.61 3.18
CA GLY A 280 2.61 -5.94 1.79
C GLY A 280 3.94 -5.36 1.30
N VAL A 281 4.19 -4.07 1.57
CA VAL A 281 5.44 -3.39 1.21
C VAL A 281 6.66 -4.10 1.82
N ALA A 282 6.59 -4.48 3.09
CA ALA A 282 7.71 -5.13 3.76
C ALA A 282 7.87 -6.62 3.42
N MET A 283 6.76 -7.30 3.10
CA MET A 283 6.74 -8.73 2.79
C MET A 283 7.10 -9.02 1.34
N PHE A 284 6.65 -8.18 0.41
CA PHE A 284 6.82 -8.34 -1.04
C PHE A 284 7.35 -7.06 -1.70
N PRO A 285 8.57 -6.60 -1.34
CA PRO A 285 9.21 -5.47 -1.99
C PRO A 285 9.67 -5.82 -3.42
N GLU A 286 9.71 -4.84 -4.32
CA GLU A 286 10.18 -5.04 -5.71
C GLU A 286 11.68 -5.33 -5.75
N ASP A 287 12.47 -4.54 -5.03
CA ASP A 287 13.94 -4.58 -5.04
C ASP A 287 14.51 -5.62 -4.07
N GLY A 288 13.90 -6.81 -3.97
CA GLY A 288 14.17 -7.86 -2.97
C GLY A 288 15.64 -8.24 -2.74
N GLY A 289 16.37 -7.36 -2.04
CA GLY A 289 17.78 -7.37 -1.65
C GLY A 289 18.68 -8.43 -2.26
N GLU A 290 19.11 -8.22 -3.50
CA GLU A 290 20.29 -8.91 -4.05
C GLU A 290 21.54 -8.60 -3.21
#